data_AF-A0A0H5PP92-F1
#
_entry.id   AF-A0A0H5PP92-F1
#
_cell.length_a   1.000
_cell.length_b   1.000
_cell.length_c   1.000
_cell.angle_alpha   90.00
_cell.angle_beta   90.00
_cell.angle_gamma   90.00
#
_symmetry.space_group_name_H-M   'P 1'
#
loop_
_entity.id
_entity.type
_entity.pdbx_description
1 polymer ?
#
loop_
_entity_poly.entity_id
_entity_poly.type
_entity_poly.pdbx_seq_one_letter_code
_entity_poly.pdbx_strand_id
1 'polypeptide(L)' 'MCGLVQHKGAPAVARHWINQHGCNDFLACDTCLNRLMAKLRFWLGNGWELECVHCGTVARAIDDMITVRPL' A
#
# COMPACT_ATOMS: atom_id res chain seq x y z
N MET A 1 -0.25 -7.45 3.96
CA MET A 1 -0.46 -6.36 4.94
C MET A 1 -0.29 -6.91 6.34
N CYS A 2 -0.07 -6.07 7.33
CA CYS A 2 -0.01 -6.53 8.71
C CYS A 2 -1.37 -7.14 9.09
N GLY A 3 -1.37 -8.40 9.52
CA GLY A 3 -2.59 -9.19 9.73
C GLY A 3 -2.99 -10.13 8.58
N LEU A 4 -2.46 -9.96 7.37
CA LEU A 4 -2.49 -11.02 6.34
C LEU A 4 -1.39 -12.05 6.67
N VAL A 5 -1.70 -13.33 6.44
CA VAL A 5 -0.96 -14.61 6.69
C VAL A 5 0.59 -14.56 6.71
N GLN A 6 1.20 -13.55 6.08
CA GLN A 6 2.64 -13.28 6.01
C GLN A 6 3.31 -12.85 7.34
N HIS A 7 2.55 -12.65 8.43
CA HIS A 7 3.07 -12.26 9.76
C HIS A 7 2.90 -13.31 10.86
N LYS A 8 2.82 -14.60 10.52
CA LYS A 8 2.59 -15.71 11.48
C LYS A 8 3.56 -15.79 12.69
N GLY A 9 4.64 -15.03 12.73
CA GLY A 9 5.67 -15.11 13.77
C GLY A 9 5.97 -13.84 14.58
N ALA A 10 5.30 -12.71 14.34
CA ALA A 10 5.56 -11.48 15.11
C ALA A 10 4.30 -10.61 15.22
N PRO A 11 4.03 -9.98 16.38
CA PRO A 11 3.01 -8.95 16.46
C PRO A 11 3.48 -7.77 15.60
N ALA A 12 3.00 -7.71 14.37
CA ALA A 12 3.20 -6.55 13.52
C ALA A 12 2.31 -5.43 14.09
N VAL A 13 2.83 -4.68 15.07
CA VAL A 13 2.19 -3.46 15.54
C VAL A 13 2.14 -2.53 14.34
N ALA A 14 0.93 -2.32 13.82
CA ALA A 14 0.74 -1.35 12.77
C ALA A 14 1.20 0.02 13.24
N ARG A 15 1.79 0.78 12.33
CA ARG A 15 2.29 2.15 12.56
C ARG A 15 1.74 3.15 11.55
N HIS A 16 1.12 2.63 10.49
CA HIS A 16 0.61 3.41 9.38
C HIS A 16 -0.80 2.95 9.04
N TRP A 17 -1.68 3.94 8.85
CA TRP A 17 -2.93 3.78 8.12
C TRP A 17 -2.70 4.14 6.65
N ILE A 18 -3.13 3.27 5.77
CA ILE A 18 -2.94 3.41 4.33
C ILE A 18 -4.32 3.38 3.68
N ASN A 19 -4.60 4.40 2.87
CA ASN A 19 -5.82 4.52 2.10
C ASN A 19 -5.49 4.40 0.62
N GLN A 20 -6.08 3.41 -0.04
CA GLN A 20 -5.97 3.19 -1.48
C GLN A 20 -7.10 3.94 -2.19
N HIS A 21 -6.80 5.15 -2.66
CA HIS A 21 -7.67 5.96 -3.51
C HIS A 21 -9.11 6.10 -2.96
N GLY A 22 -9.25 6.29 -1.65
CA GLY A 22 -10.53 6.44 -0.96
C GLY A 22 -11.37 5.15 -0.87
N CYS A 23 -10.91 4.04 -1.46
CA CYS A 23 -11.74 2.84 -1.65
C CYS A 23 -11.39 1.70 -0.69
N ASN A 24 -10.16 1.64 -0.19
CA ASN A 24 -9.73 0.55 0.69
C ASN A 24 -8.70 1.04 1.71
N ASP A 25 -8.99 0.77 2.98
CA ASP A 25 -8.14 1.15 4.11
C ASP A 25 -7.48 -0.07 4.71
N PHE A 26 -6.19 0.02 4.99
CA PHE A 26 -5.46 -1.03 5.66
C PHE A 26 -4.33 -0.52 6.55
N LEU A 27 -3.98 -1.34 7.53
CA LEU A 27 -2.94 -1.05 8.51
C LEU A 27 -1.63 -1.75 8.13
N ALA A 28 -0.51 -1.04 8.31
CA ALA A 28 0.82 -1.54 8.01
C ALA A 28 1.86 -1.11 9.06
N CYS A 29 2.85 -1.96 9.32
CA CYS A 29 4.10 -1.59 9.96
C CYS A 29 5.09 -1.04 8.92
N ASP A 30 6.21 -0.48 9.40
CA ASP A 30 7.26 0.09 8.55
C ASP A 30 7.75 -0.88 7.46
N THR A 31 7.98 -2.14 7.82
CA THR A 31 8.45 -3.17 6.88
C THR A 31 7.46 -3.43 5.75
N CYS A 32 6.16 -3.49 6.06
CA CYS A 32 5.12 -3.71 5.06
C CYS A 32 4.94 -2.50 4.16
N LEU A 33 4.93 -1.30 4.73
CA LEU A 33 4.85 -0.06 3.97
C LEU A 33 6.03 0.04 3.00
N ASN A 34 7.26 -0.19 3.47
CA ASN A 34 8.44 -0.10 2.61
C ASN A 34 8.40 -1.09 1.44
N ARG A 35 7.98 -2.34 1.68
CA ARG A 35 7.82 -3.35 0.61
C ARG A 35 6.74 -2.95 -0.40
N LEU A 36 5.62 -2.42 0.07
CA LEU A 36 4.55 -1.94 -0.79
C LEU A 36 5.05 -0.79 -1.67
N MET A 37 5.64 0.25 -1.07
CA MET A 37 6.15 1.41 -1.78
C MET A 37 7.23 1.05 -2.80
N ALA A 38 8.14 0.12 -2.45
CA ALA A 38 9.15 -0.37 -3.38
C ALA A 38 8.53 -1.05 -4.62
N LYS A 39 7.48 -1.86 -4.43
CA LYS A 39 6.79 -2.54 -5.53
C LYS A 39 6.07 -1.55 -6.46
N LEU A 40 5.38 -0.57 -5.89
CA LEU A 40 4.65 0.44 -6.67
C LEU A 40 5.61 1.33 -7.46
N ARG A 41 6.71 1.76 -6.82
CA ARG A 41 7.78 2.53 -7.49
C ARG A 41 8.40 1.72 -8.62
N PHE A 42 8.64 0.43 -8.41
CA PHE A 42 9.15 -0.44 -9.46
C PHE A 42 8.20 -0.50 -10.66
N TRP A 43 6.90 -0.71 -10.45
CA TRP A 43 5.93 -0.76 -11.54
C TRP A 43 5.84 0.54 -12.33
N LEU A 44 5.67 1.68 -11.64
CA LEU A 44 5.65 2.99 -12.28
C LEU A 44 6.96 3.28 -13.02
N GLY A 45 8.11 2.91 -12.44
CA GLY A 45 9.42 3.06 -13.07
C GLY A 45 9.62 2.24 -14.34
N ASN A 46 8.83 1.17 -14.53
CA ASN A 46 8.79 0.39 -15.76
C ASN A 46 7.70 0.86 -16.75
N GLY A 47 7.03 1.99 -16.48
CA GLY A 47 5.96 2.53 -17.33
C GLY A 47 4.60 1.84 -17.15
N TRP A 48 4.42 1.07 -16.08
CA TRP A 48 3.14 0.44 -15.77
C TRP A 48 2.23 1.45 -15.06
N GLU A 49 0.92 1.27 -15.19
CA GLU A 49 -0.07 2.05 -14.46
C GLU A 49 -0.55 1.30 -13.22
N LEU A 50 -0.99 2.04 -12.21
CA LEU A 50 -1.56 1.46 -10.99
C LEU A 50 -3.08 1.51 -11.09
N GLU A 51 -3.74 0.37 -11.00
CA GLU A 51 -5.21 0.30 -10.99
C GLU A 51 -5.73 -0.01 -9.59
N CYS A 52 -6.75 0.72 -9.16
CA CYS A 52 -7.47 0.41 -7.93
C CYS A 52 -8.37 -0.81 -8.16
N VAL A 53 -8.11 -1.89 -7.43
CA VAL A 53 -8.85 -3.16 -7.56
C VAL A 53 -10.33 -3.06 -7.20
N HIS A 54 -10.78 -1.97 -6.56
CA HIS A 54 -12.16 -1.77 -6.13
C HIS A 54 -12.97 -0.92 -7.10
N CYS A 55 -12.40 0.15 -7.64
CA CYS A 55 -13.12 1.11 -8.48
C CYS A 55 -12.58 1.24 -9.92
N GLY A 56 -11.49 0.52 -10.26
CA GLY A 56 -10.87 0.55 -11.57
C GLY A 56 -10.17 1.87 -11.91
N THR A 57 -10.09 2.81 -10.97
CA THR A 57 -9.37 4.07 -11.23
C THR A 57 -7.89 3.78 -11.46
N VAL A 58 -7.36 4.37 -12.52
CA VAL A 58 -5.97 4.25 -12.93
C VAL A 58 -5.20 5.48 -12.48
N ALA A 59 -4.08 5.26 -11.81
CA ALA A 59 -3.15 6.27 -11.33
C ALA A 59 -1.78 6.08 -11.96
N ARG A 60 -1.11 7.20 -12.28
CA ARG A 60 0.25 7.25 -12.81
C ARG A 60 1.27 7.78 -11.81
N ALA A 61 0.81 8.22 -10.65
CA ALA A 61 1.64 8.52 -9.49
C ALA A 61 1.18 7.69 -8.29
N ILE A 62 2.11 7.41 -7.37
CA ILE A 62 1.77 6.70 -6.13
C ILE A 62 0.84 7.54 -5.27
N ASP A 63 1.08 8.84 -5.19
CA ASP A 63 0.31 9.75 -4.34
C ASP A 63 -1.16 9.89 -4.80
N ASP A 64 -1.44 9.64 -6.08
CA ASP A 64 -2.81 9.56 -6.61
C ASP A 64 -3.51 8.25 -6.21
N MET A 65 -2.75 7.18 -5.98
CA MET A 65 -3.28 5.86 -5.63
C MET A 65 -3.30 5.60 -4.13
N ILE A 66 -2.34 6.12 -3.38
CA ILE A 66 -2.13 5.78 -1.97
C ILE A 66 -1.83 7.02 -1.15
N THR A 67 -2.64 7.23 -0.12
CA THR A 67 -2.32 8.12 1.00
C THR A 67 -1.84 7.31 2.20
N VAL A 68 -0.76 7.75 2.83
CA VAL A 68 -0.19 7.11 4.03
C VAL A 68 -0.24 8.10 5.19
N ARG A 69 -0.69 7.65 6.36
CA ARG A 69 -0.71 8.43 7.59
C ARG A 69 -0.12 7.62 8.75
N PRO A 70 0.72 8.23 9.60
CA PRO A 70 1.13 7.57 10.85
C PRO A 70 -0.10 7.36 11.76
N LEU A 71 -0.04 6.31 12.58
CA LEU A 71 -1.01 6.03 13.65
C LEU A 71 -0.68 6.76 14.94
#